data_AF-A0A3R6WM10-F1
#
_entry.id   AF-A0A3R6WM10-F1
#
_cell.length_a   1.000
_cell.length_b   1.000
_cell.length_c   1.000
_cell.angle_alpha   90.00
_cell.angle_beta   90.00
_cell.angle_gamma   90.00
#
_symmetry.space_group_name_H-M   'P 1'
#
loop_
_entity.id
_entity.type
_entity.pdbx_description
1 polymer ?
#
loop_
_entity_poly.entity_id
_entity_poly.type
_entity_poly.pdbx_seq_one_letter_code
_entity_poly.pdbx_strand_id
1 'polypeptide(L)'
;MAKSSFRPAGRLVAVGGLLYMVFSVAGSVLYISTTEADTTNDFWWSRFNATGAYGFLGSWVSTQLLLNPSGLNDTLDYLAFADSMPYNSSSTMISSSALYANLQDASALPTAIRGLRCMGYCAVPEIMTAYCWVDFKQRFPMAHSERRQVRCVREYAGNGAMYLESDLSNVAPPSAVPSAVLVAGGRVDKRGSDVVCVRF
;
A
#
# COMPACT_ATOMS: atom_id res chain seq x y z
N MET A 1 43.70 -41.34 -28.46
CA MET A 1 43.01 -40.49 -27.47
C MET A 1 44.03 -39.63 -26.75
N ALA A 2 44.10 -38.33 -27.06
CA ALA A 2 45.00 -37.40 -26.35
C ALA A 2 44.32 -36.91 -25.06
N LYS A 3 44.91 -37.23 -23.90
CA LYS A 3 44.37 -36.82 -22.60
C LYS A 3 44.80 -35.38 -22.34
N SER A 4 43.89 -34.43 -22.51
CA SER A 4 44.12 -32.99 -22.28
C SER A 4 44.70 -32.75 -20.88
N SER A 5 45.97 -32.36 -20.81
CA SER A 5 46.66 -32.07 -19.56
C SER A 5 46.30 -30.65 -19.10
N PHE A 6 45.29 -30.55 -18.25
CA PHE A 6 44.81 -29.27 -17.72
C PHE A 6 45.92 -28.59 -16.89
N ARG A 7 46.38 -27.41 -17.33
CA ARG A 7 47.46 -26.64 -16.68
C ARG A 7 47.09 -26.39 -15.20
N PRO A 8 48.04 -26.47 -14.25
CA PRO A 8 47.74 -26.38 -12.81
C PRO A 8 47.05 -25.07 -12.41
N ALA A 9 47.40 -23.96 -13.06
CA ALA A 9 46.71 -22.67 -12.88
C ALA A 9 45.20 -22.76 -13.18
N GLY A 10 44.78 -23.50 -14.22
CA GLY A 10 43.37 -23.70 -14.55
C GLY A 10 42.62 -24.52 -13.50
N ARG A 11 43.30 -25.46 -12.82
CA ARG A 11 42.71 -26.19 -11.68
C ARG A 11 42.53 -25.30 -10.46
N LEU A 12 43.50 -24.43 -10.16
CA LEU A 12 43.39 -23.46 -9.06
C LEU A 12 42.24 -22.47 -9.29
N VAL A 13 42.10 -21.94 -10.51
CA VAL A 13 40.98 -21.06 -10.88
C VAL A 13 39.63 -21.78 -10.76
N ALA A 14 39.54 -23.04 -11.21
CA ALA A 14 38.32 -23.83 -11.08
C ALA A 14 37.93 -24.10 -9.61
N VAL A 15 38.90 -24.43 -8.74
CA VAL A 15 38.67 -24.60 -7.30
C VAL A 15 38.27 -23.28 -6.63
N GLY A 16 38.93 -22.17 -6.97
CA GLY A 16 38.56 -20.85 -6.45
C GLY A 16 37.14 -20.44 -6.82
N GLY A 17 36.73 -20.66 -8.07
CA GLY A 17 35.36 -20.42 -8.53
C GLY A 17 34.33 -21.32 -7.84
N LEU A 18 34.65 -22.59 -7.61
CA LEU A 18 33.77 -23.52 -6.90
C LEU A 18 33.61 -23.13 -5.42
N LEU A 19 34.70 -22.76 -4.74
CA LEU A 19 34.64 -22.22 -3.37
C LEU A 19 33.81 -20.94 -3.30
N TYR A 20 34.01 -20.00 -4.25
CA TYR A 20 33.21 -18.77 -4.32
C TYR A 20 31.71 -19.07 -4.47
N MET A 21 31.33 -20.01 -5.34
CA MET A 21 29.92 -20.45 -5.48
C MET A 21 29.38 -21.04 -4.17
N VAL A 22 30.13 -21.92 -3.51
CA VAL A 22 29.72 -22.53 -2.23
C VAL A 22 29.54 -21.48 -1.13
N PHE A 23 30.50 -20.57 -0.96
CA PHE A 23 30.40 -19.49 0.03
C PHE A 23 29.26 -18.51 -0.29
N SER A 24 29.04 -18.18 -1.57
CA SER A 24 27.93 -17.31 -1.99
C SER A 24 26.56 -17.93 -1.72
N VAL A 25 26.38 -19.23 -2.03
CA VAL A 25 25.14 -19.97 -1.71
C VAL A 25 24.96 -20.11 -0.21
N ALA A 26 26.00 -20.48 0.54
CA ALA A 26 25.93 -20.58 2.00
C ALA A 26 25.58 -19.24 2.67
N GLY A 27 26.21 -18.14 2.22
CA GLY A 27 25.89 -16.78 2.67
C GLY A 27 24.46 -16.36 2.35
N SER A 28 23.94 -16.75 1.19
CA SER A 28 22.56 -16.47 0.78
C SER A 28 21.54 -17.24 1.65
N VAL A 29 21.81 -18.52 1.94
CA VAL A 29 20.96 -19.34 2.84
C VAL A 29 20.99 -18.78 4.26
N LEU A 30 22.17 -18.43 4.77
CA LEU A 30 22.31 -17.79 6.08
C LEU A 30 21.53 -16.48 6.15
N TYR A 31 21.68 -15.61 5.15
CA TYR A 31 20.95 -14.34 5.06
C TYR A 31 19.43 -14.56 5.12
N ILE A 32 18.87 -15.42 4.26
CA ILE A 32 17.43 -15.71 4.22
C ILE A 32 16.96 -16.24 5.58
N SER A 33 17.70 -17.18 6.20
CA SER A 33 17.34 -17.74 7.51
C SER A 33 17.38 -16.72 8.66
N THR A 34 18.25 -15.70 8.56
CA THR A 34 18.27 -14.60 9.54
C THR A 34 17.14 -13.60 9.32
N THR A 35 16.80 -13.29 8.06
CA THR A 35 15.74 -12.32 7.73
C THR A 35 14.33 -12.90 7.83
N GLU A 36 14.16 -14.23 7.84
CA GLU A 36 12.85 -14.90 7.87
C GLU A 36 11.93 -14.37 9.00
N ALA A 37 12.49 -14.08 10.17
CA ALA A 37 11.76 -13.57 11.33
C ALA A 37 11.23 -12.13 11.16
N ASP A 38 11.79 -11.38 10.21
CA ASP A 38 11.46 -9.98 9.92
C ASP A 38 10.56 -9.89 8.68
N THR A 39 10.81 -10.75 7.68
CA THR A 39 10.05 -10.83 6.42
C THR A 39 8.76 -11.66 6.52
N THR A 40 8.24 -11.93 7.71
CA THR A 40 6.93 -12.59 7.90
C THR A 40 5.75 -11.70 7.51
N ASN A 41 6.00 -10.41 7.29
CA ASN A 41 5.01 -9.36 7.07
C ASN A 41 5.60 -8.23 6.21
N ASP A 42 4.74 -7.51 5.50
CA ASP A 42 5.15 -6.44 4.57
C ASP A 42 5.74 -5.19 5.27
N PHE A 43 5.56 -5.07 6.59
CA PHE A 43 6.12 -3.98 7.41
C PHE A 43 7.57 -4.24 7.83
N TRP A 44 8.12 -5.43 7.53
CA TRP A 44 9.45 -5.88 7.97
C TRP A 44 9.62 -5.85 9.49
N TRP A 45 8.51 -5.94 10.24
CA TRP A 45 8.51 -5.87 11.69
C TRP A 45 8.89 -7.24 12.26
N SER A 46 10.08 -7.32 12.87
CA SER A 46 10.58 -8.53 13.53
C SER A 46 9.55 -9.17 14.46
N ARG A 47 9.31 -10.48 14.30
CA ARG A 47 8.43 -11.30 15.15
C ARG A 47 6.97 -10.81 15.23
N PHE A 48 6.49 -10.05 14.24
CA PHE A 48 5.11 -9.58 14.19
C PHE A 48 4.12 -10.75 14.21
N ASN A 49 3.22 -10.78 15.20
CA ASN A 49 2.16 -11.78 15.27
C ASN A 49 0.87 -11.27 14.62
N ALA A 50 0.64 -11.68 13.37
CA ALA A 50 -0.53 -11.31 12.57
C ALA A 50 -1.88 -11.57 13.28
N THR A 51 -2.02 -12.61 14.12
CA THR A 51 -3.31 -12.91 14.77
C THR A 51 -3.72 -11.83 15.76
N GLY A 52 -2.76 -11.13 16.36
CA GLY A 52 -3.00 -10.17 17.44
C GLY A 52 -2.68 -8.73 17.07
N ALA A 53 -1.50 -8.51 16.47
CA ALA A 53 -0.96 -7.18 16.26
C ALA A 53 -1.72 -6.37 15.20
N TYR A 54 -2.39 -7.01 14.23
CA TYR A 54 -3.33 -6.31 13.34
C TYR A 54 -4.56 -5.77 14.08
N GLY A 55 -5.09 -6.51 15.06
CA GLY A 55 -6.19 -6.06 15.91
C GLY A 55 -5.79 -4.87 16.78
N PHE A 56 -4.58 -4.90 17.35
CA PHE A 56 -4.02 -3.79 18.11
C PHE A 56 -3.81 -2.55 17.24
N LEU A 57 -3.06 -2.67 16.14
CA LEU A 57 -2.80 -1.56 15.22
C LEU A 57 -4.07 -0.93 14.68
N GLY A 58 -5.05 -1.73 14.24
CA GLY A 58 -6.33 -1.20 13.74
C GLY A 58 -7.11 -0.42 14.80
N SER A 59 -7.12 -0.91 16.04
CA SER A 59 -7.81 -0.26 17.16
C SER A 59 -7.10 1.02 17.59
N TRP A 60 -5.76 0.99 17.65
CA TRP A 60 -4.94 2.17 17.94
C TRP A 60 -5.10 3.23 16.86
N VAL A 61 -4.95 2.88 15.56
CA VAL A 61 -5.17 3.82 14.46
C VAL A 61 -6.59 4.39 14.52
N SER A 62 -7.63 3.58 14.72
CA SER A 62 -8.99 4.10 14.76
C SER A 62 -9.29 5.01 15.95
N THR A 63 -8.62 4.83 17.10
CA THR A 63 -8.75 5.73 18.25
C THR A 63 -7.95 7.01 18.05
N GLN A 64 -6.74 6.93 17.49
CA GLN A 64 -5.92 8.10 17.18
C GLN A 64 -6.52 8.97 16.06
N LEU A 65 -7.16 8.37 15.05
CA LEU A 65 -7.90 9.12 14.03
C LEU A 65 -9.03 9.97 14.66
N LEU A 66 -9.71 9.44 15.69
CA LEU A 66 -10.77 10.15 16.41
C LEU A 66 -10.24 11.23 17.36
N LEU A 67 -9.13 10.96 18.07
CA LEU A 67 -8.62 11.83 19.14
C LEU A 67 -7.59 12.86 18.66
N ASN A 68 -6.74 12.48 17.70
CA ASN A 68 -5.60 13.25 17.19
C ASN A 68 -5.59 13.33 15.65
N PRO A 69 -6.67 13.84 14.99
CA PRO A 69 -6.86 13.77 13.54
C PRO A 69 -5.81 14.51 12.70
N SER A 70 -5.01 15.39 13.30
CA SER A 70 -4.03 16.26 12.63
C SER A 70 -2.59 16.11 13.13
N GLY A 71 -2.29 15.08 13.93
CA GLY A 71 -0.95 14.88 14.47
C GLY A 71 -0.70 13.52 15.12
N LEU A 72 -0.22 12.58 14.32
CA LEU A 72 0.42 11.34 14.79
C LEU A 72 1.93 11.45 14.61
N ASN A 73 2.58 12.15 15.55
CA ASN A 73 4.05 12.26 15.64
C ASN A 73 4.64 11.41 16.79
N ASP A 74 3.80 10.65 17.51
CA ASP A 74 4.21 9.84 18.65
C ASP A 74 4.63 8.43 18.22
N THR A 75 5.57 7.83 18.94
CA THR A 75 6.00 6.45 18.72
C THR A 75 5.04 5.46 19.40
N LEU A 76 4.79 4.32 18.73
CA LEU A 76 3.87 3.28 19.23
C LEU A 76 4.32 2.64 20.56
N ASP A 77 5.59 2.81 20.92
CA ASP A 77 6.23 2.29 22.14
C ASP A 77 5.76 2.98 23.44
N TYR A 78 4.95 4.04 23.34
CA TYR A 78 4.51 4.80 24.50
C TYR A 78 3.43 4.06 25.30
N LEU A 79 3.64 3.90 26.61
CA LEU A 79 2.79 3.07 27.48
C LEU A 79 1.31 3.52 27.53
N ALA A 80 1.00 4.80 27.29
CA ALA A 80 -0.40 5.27 27.23
C ALA A 80 -1.18 4.76 26.01
N PHE A 81 -0.51 4.09 25.06
CA PHE A 81 -1.13 3.42 23.92
C PHE A 81 -1.41 1.93 24.17
N ALA A 82 -1.05 1.40 25.34
CA ALA A 82 -1.39 0.04 25.73
C ALA A 82 -2.91 -0.10 25.97
N ASP A 83 -3.54 -1.07 25.32
CA ASP A 83 -4.92 -1.47 25.57
C ASP A 83 -4.98 -2.75 26.43
N SER A 84 -6.07 -2.88 27.16
CA SER A 84 -6.46 -4.04 27.98
C SER A 84 -6.93 -5.26 27.16
N MET A 85 -7.00 -5.15 25.83
CA MET A 85 -7.60 -6.20 25.00
C MET A 85 -6.73 -7.45 24.82
N PRO A 86 -7.31 -8.65 24.98
CA PRO A 86 -6.59 -9.91 24.80
C PRO A 86 -6.41 -10.22 23.30
N TYR A 87 -5.29 -9.77 22.72
CA TYR A 87 -4.92 -10.05 21.32
C TYR A 87 -4.42 -11.49 21.07
N ASN A 88 -4.85 -12.46 21.87
CA ASN A 88 -4.47 -13.88 21.79
C ASN A 88 -5.60 -14.81 21.34
N SER A 89 -6.80 -14.27 21.08
CA SER A 89 -7.96 -15.02 20.61
C SER A 89 -7.87 -15.38 19.12
N SER A 90 -8.61 -16.43 18.72
CA SER A 90 -8.72 -16.86 17.31
C SER A 90 -9.43 -15.85 16.41
N SER A 91 -10.10 -14.86 17.00
CA SER A 91 -10.61 -13.67 16.34
C SER A 91 -10.25 -12.44 17.16
N THR A 92 -9.55 -11.48 16.57
CA THR A 92 -9.34 -10.14 17.15
C THR A 92 -10.22 -9.14 16.44
N MET A 93 -11.01 -8.38 17.20
CA MET A 93 -11.84 -7.32 16.65
C MET A 93 -11.04 -6.02 16.61
N ILE A 94 -11.17 -5.28 15.52
CA ILE A 94 -10.70 -3.89 15.43
C ILE A 94 -11.78 -3.01 16.06
N SER A 95 -11.45 -2.35 17.16
CA SER A 95 -12.33 -1.36 17.79
C SER A 95 -12.32 -0.09 16.94
N SER A 96 -13.46 0.27 16.34
CA SER A 96 -13.60 1.50 15.58
C SER A 96 -14.86 2.26 15.96
N SER A 97 -14.73 3.59 16.05
CA SER A 97 -15.86 4.47 16.38
C SER A 97 -16.53 4.97 15.11
N ALA A 98 -17.80 4.62 14.93
CA ALA A 98 -18.65 5.20 13.87
C ALA A 98 -18.72 6.74 13.95
N LEU A 99 -18.42 7.32 15.12
CA LEU A 99 -18.41 8.76 15.35
C LEU A 99 -17.34 9.47 14.52
N TYR A 100 -16.19 8.82 14.25
CA TYR A 100 -15.15 9.38 13.36
C TYR A 100 -15.64 9.59 11.92
N ALA A 101 -16.35 8.60 11.37
CA ALA A 101 -16.94 8.67 10.03
C ALA A 101 -18.05 9.73 9.91
N ASN A 102 -18.65 10.14 11.04
CA ASN A 102 -19.63 11.24 11.09
C ASN A 102 -18.98 12.61 11.35
N LEU A 103 -17.80 12.66 11.99
CA LEU A 103 -17.03 13.90 12.20
C LEU A 103 -16.31 14.36 10.94
N GLN A 104 -15.88 13.42 10.09
CA GLN A 104 -15.45 13.75 8.74
C GLN A 104 -16.67 14.02 7.85
N ASP A 105 -16.99 15.29 7.60
CA ASP A 105 -17.84 15.66 6.46
C ASP A 105 -17.05 15.57 5.14
N ALA A 106 -16.67 14.33 4.82
CA ALA A 106 -16.13 13.94 3.52
C ALA A 106 -17.20 13.94 2.42
N SER A 107 -18.49 14.02 2.80
CA SER A 107 -19.62 14.13 1.87
C SER A 107 -19.71 15.52 1.24
N ALA A 108 -19.27 16.57 1.95
CA ALA A 108 -19.21 17.92 1.42
C ALA A 108 -18.24 18.00 0.23
N LEU A 109 -18.79 18.39 -0.93
CA LEU A 109 -18.04 18.56 -2.18
C LEU A 109 -16.73 19.36 -2.04
N PRO A 110 -16.65 20.46 -1.27
CA PRO A 110 -15.38 21.17 -1.06
C PRO A 110 -14.34 20.35 -0.28
N THR A 111 -14.74 19.47 0.62
CA THR A 111 -13.85 18.57 1.37
C THR A 111 -13.30 17.49 0.44
N ALA A 112 -14.17 16.84 -0.33
CA ALA A 112 -13.76 15.84 -1.34
C ALA A 112 -12.79 16.42 -2.38
N ILE A 113 -13.08 17.61 -2.93
CA ILE A 113 -12.20 18.30 -3.89
C ILE A 113 -10.83 18.64 -3.26
N ARG A 114 -10.79 19.10 -2.00
CA ARG A 114 -9.51 19.34 -1.30
C ARG A 114 -8.74 18.03 -1.07
N GLY A 115 -9.42 16.95 -0.68
CA GLY A 115 -8.83 15.63 -0.51
C GLY A 115 -8.16 15.13 -1.79
N LEU A 116 -8.90 15.15 -2.90
CA LEU A 116 -8.37 14.82 -4.23
C LEU A 116 -7.15 15.69 -4.58
N ARG A 117 -7.20 17.02 -4.37
CA ARG A 117 -6.10 17.95 -4.65
C ARG A 117 -4.85 17.78 -3.78
N CYS A 118 -4.96 17.08 -2.65
CA CYS A 118 -3.82 16.66 -1.82
C CYS A 118 -3.38 15.22 -2.13
N MET A 119 -4.15 14.47 -2.90
CA MET A 119 -3.89 13.08 -3.26
C MET A 119 -3.06 12.99 -4.56
N GLY A 120 -2.11 12.06 -4.60
CA GLY A 120 -1.36 11.76 -5.80
C GLY A 120 -2.18 10.99 -6.84
N TYR A 121 -1.93 11.26 -8.12
CA TYR A 121 -2.65 10.67 -9.26
C TYR A 121 -2.73 9.13 -9.29
N CYS A 122 -1.83 8.41 -8.62
CA CYS A 122 -1.86 6.94 -8.56
C CYS A 122 -2.30 6.33 -7.23
N ALA A 123 -2.82 7.15 -6.30
CA ALA A 123 -3.77 6.68 -5.29
C ALA A 123 -5.23 6.71 -5.82
N VAL A 124 -5.49 7.24 -7.04
CA VAL A 124 -6.82 7.16 -7.68
C VAL A 124 -7.35 5.72 -7.80
N PRO A 125 -6.53 4.70 -8.16
CA PRO A 125 -6.97 3.30 -8.14
C PRO A 125 -7.21 2.70 -6.74
N GLU A 126 -6.91 3.44 -5.67
CA GLU A 126 -7.22 3.07 -4.28
C GLU A 126 -8.57 3.65 -3.83
N ILE A 127 -9.10 4.65 -4.56
CA ILE A 127 -10.51 5.02 -4.48
C ILE A 127 -11.30 3.86 -5.11
N MET A 128 -11.84 2.97 -4.27
CA MET A 128 -12.54 1.74 -4.66
C MET A 128 -13.95 2.00 -5.24
N THR A 129 -14.09 3.04 -6.06
CA THR A 129 -15.31 3.37 -6.80
C THR A 129 -15.43 2.52 -8.05
N ALA A 130 -16.53 1.77 -8.18
CA ALA A 130 -16.87 1.09 -9.42
C ALA A 130 -17.53 2.09 -10.39
N TYR A 131 -16.72 2.95 -10.99
CA TYR A 131 -17.13 4.05 -11.88
C TYR A 131 -18.17 3.64 -12.93
N CYS A 132 -19.03 4.58 -13.28
CA CYS A 132 -20.07 4.44 -14.29
C CYS A 132 -19.63 4.97 -15.66
N TRP A 133 -18.83 6.04 -15.68
CA TRP A 133 -18.34 6.67 -16.91
C TRP A 133 -16.89 7.17 -16.76
N VAL A 134 -16.19 7.31 -17.89
CA VAL A 134 -14.90 8.03 -17.92
C VAL A 134 -15.12 9.52 -17.68
N ASP A 135 -16.09 10.11 -18.38
CA ASP A 135 -16.22 11.56 -18.51
C ASP A 135 -17.62 12.10 -18.16
N PHE A 136 -17.71 13.35 -17.71
CA PHE A 136 -18.94 14.00 -17.28
C PHE A 136 -19.99 14.11 -18.40
N LYS A 137 -19.59 14.02 -19.68
CA LYS A 137 -20.52 13.99 -20.83
C LYS A 137 -21.06 12.58 -21.11
N GLN A 138 -20.74 11.60 -20.27
CA GLN A 138 -21.22 10.21 -20.35
C GLN A 138 -20.91 9.51 -21.70
N ARG A 139 -19.85 9.94 -22.41
CA ARG A 139 -19.51 9.42 -23.74
C ARG A 139 -18.95 8.00 -23.68
N PHE A 140 -18.21 7.69 -22.60
CA PHE A 140 -17.55 6.40 -22.44
C PHE A 140 -18.06 5.69 -21.17
N PRO A 141 -18.98 4.71 -21.28
CA PRO A 141 -19.44 3.92 -20.15
C PRO A 141 -18.35 2.96 -19.65
N MET A 142 -18.28 2.75 -18.33
CA MET A 142 -17.30 1.86 -17.67
C MET A 142 -17.92 0.79 -16.78
N ALA A 143 -19.26 0.73 -16.67
CA ALA A 143 -19.90 -0.29 -15.84
C ALA A 143 -19.60 -1.71 -16.37
N HIS A 144 -19.09 -2.59 -15.51
CA HIS A 144 -18.72 -3.98 -15.86
C HIS A 144 -19.88 -4.86 -16.37
N SER A 145 -21.13 -4.37 -16.34
CA SER A 145 -22.30 -5.06 -16.84
C SER A 145 -23.39 -4.08 -17.24
N GLU A 146 -24.19 -4.44 -18.24
CA GLU A 146 -25.35 -3.68 -18.70
C GLU A 146 -26.33 -3.35 -17.57
N ARG A 147 -26.61 -4.32 -16.68
CA ARG A 147 -27.46 -4.11 -15.50
C ARG A 147 -26.91 -3.02 -14.57
N ARG A 148 -25.58 -2.92 -14.42
CA ARG A 148 -24.95 -1.82 -13.67
C ARG A 148 -25.04 -0.51 -14.47
N GLN A 149 -24.86 -0.52 -15.78
CA GLN A 149 -25.00 0.68 -16.62
C GLN A 149 -26.41 1.29 -16.55
N VAL A 150 -27.46 0.45 -16.57
CA VAL A 150 -28.85 0.91 -16.38
C VAL A 150 -29.02 1.56 -15.00
N ARG A 151 -28.48 0.96 -13.93
CA ARG A 151 -28.50 1.56 -12.58
C ARG A 151 -27.70 2.87 -12.53
N CYS A 152 -26.55 2.95 -13.19
CA CYS A 152 -25.76 4.17 -13.32
C CYS A 152 -26.59 5.33 -13.86
N VAL A 153 -27.23 5.15 -15.02
CA VAL A 153 -28.09 6.17 -15.65
C VAL A 153 -29.27 6.56 -14.73
N ARG A 154 -29.90 5.59 -14.06
CA ARG A 154 -31.10 5.80 -13.24
C ARG A 154 -30.82 6.49 -11.89
N GLU A 155 -29.74 6.11 -11.20
CA GLU A 155 -29.54 6.40 -9.78
C GLU A 155 -28.26 7.22 -9.50
N TYR A 156 -27.31 7.25 -10.44
CA TYR A 156 -25.97 7.82 -10.21
C TYR A 156 -25.54 8.91 -11.21
N ALA A 157 -26.38 9.28 -12.18
CA ALA A 157 -26.06 10.33 -13.15
C ALA A 157 -25.71 11.69 -12.47
N GLY A 158 -26.33 12.01 -11.33
CA GLY A 158 -26.02 13.21 -10.54
C GLY A 158 -24.86 13.06 -9.53
N ASN A 159 -24.26 11.87 -9.40
CA ASN A 159 -23.19 11.63 -8.43
C ASN A 159 -21.81 11.79 -9.09
N GLY A 160 -21.11 12.88 -8.79
CA GLY A 160 -19.77 13.18 -9.30
C GLY A 160 -18.75 12.06 -9.09
N ALA A 161 -18.81 11.34 -7.96
CA ALA A 161 -17.86 10.26 -7.62
C ALA A 161 -18.03 8.98 -8.47
N MET A 162 -18.94 8.96 -9.43
CA MET A 162 -19.14 7.86 -10.38
C MET A 162 -18.54 8.14 -11.77
N TYR A 163 -17.79 9.25 -11.89
CA TYR A 163 -17.11 9.69 -13.11
C TYR A 163 -15.60 9.72 -12.87
N LEU A 164 -14.80 8.98 -13.64
CA LEU A 164 -13.34 8.96 -13.44
C LEU A 164 -12.68 10.34 -13.66
N GLU A 165 -13.29 11.18 -14.51
CA GLU A 165 -12.90 12.58 -14.72
C GLU A 165 -12.98 13.43 -13.44
N SER A 166 -13.83 13.13 -12.46
CA SER A 166 -13.87 13.91 -11.20
C SER A 166 -12.56 13.83 -10.44
N ASP A 167 -11.96 12.64 -10.44
CA ASP A 167 -10.81 12.33 -9.60
C ASP A 167 -9.54 12.72 -10.36
N LEU A 168 -9.40 12.27 -11.62
CA LEU A 168 -8.27 12.60 -12.48
C LEU A 168 -8.11 14.10 -12.76
N SER A 169 -9.20 14.88 -12.77
CA SER A 169 -9.13 16.34 -12.97
C SER A 169 -8.81 17.13 -11.69
N ASN A 170 -8.86 16.50 -10.51
CA ASN A 170 -8.58 17.16 -9.23
C ASN A 170 -7.32 16.66 -8.54
N VAL A 171 -6.74 15.52 -8.91
CA VAL A 171 -5.50 15.03 -8.27
C VAL A 171 -4.31 15.95 -8.44
N ALA A 172 -3.43 15.94 -7.44
CA ALA A 172 -2.18 16.67 -7.48
C ALA A 172 -1.29 16.17 -8.63
N PRO A 173 -0.63 17.08 -9.39
CA PRO A 173 0.38 16.67 -10.35
C PRO A 173 1.55 16.00 -9.61
N PRO A 174 2.25 15.04 -10.22
CA PRO A 174 3.32 14.29 -9.56
C PRO A 174 4.55 15.12 -9.13
N SER A 175 4.60 16.41 -9.41
CA SER A 175 5.55 17.38 -8.83
C SER A 175 5.12 17.95 -7.47
N ALA A 176 3.85 17.83 -7.10
CA ALA A 176 3.27 18.45 -5.90
C ALA A 176 2.97 17.45 -4.76
N VAL A 177 3.13 16.15 -5.00
CA VAL A 177 2.90 15.11 -3.98
C VAL A 177 4.18 14.96 -3.13
N PRO A 178 4.16 15.27 -1.81
CA PRO A 178 5.28 14.93 -0.95
C PRO A 178 5.35 13.42 -0.77
N SER A 179 6.55 12.86 -0.67
CA SER A 179 6.81 11.40 -0.56
C SER A 179 6.17 10.69 0.65
N ALA A 180 5.51 11.45 1.53
CA ALA A 180 4.84 10.98 2.73
C ALA A 180 3.33 10.69 2.55
N VAL A 181 2.72 10.98 1.39
CA VAL A 181 1.37 10.46 1.06
C VAL A 181 1.52 9.01 0.58
N LEU A 182 1.92 8.16 1.52
CA LEU A 182 2.20 6.74 1.33
C LEU A 182 1.36 5.91 2.32
N VAL A 183 0.04 6.10 2.25
CA VAL A 183 -0.91 5.13 2.81
C VAL A 183 -1.17 4.12 1.70
N ALA A 184 -0.95 2.83 1.95
CA ALA A 184 -1.14 1.72 1.00
C ALA A 184 -0.19 1.63 -0.24
N GLY A 185 1.11 1.86 -0.05
CA GLY A 185 2.15 1.18 -0.84
C GLY A 185 2.48 1.71 -2.24
N GLY A 186 1.80 2.73 -2.74
CA GLY A 186 2.14 3.37 -4.02
C GLY A 186 3.37 4.27 -3.95
N ARG A 187 4.55 3.81 -4.39
CA ARG A 187 5.75 4.67 -4.52
C ARG A 187 5.78 5.30 -5.91
N VAL A 188 5.63 6.63 -5.97
CA VAL A 188 5.78 7.41 -7.20
C VAL A 188 7.27 7.62 -7.49
N ASP A 189 7.84 6.84 -8.41
CA ASP A 189 9.23 7.01 -8.87
C ASP A 189 9.27 7.88 -10.14
N LYS A 190 10.11 8.93 -10.13
CA LYS A 190 10.27 9.84 -11.28
C LYS A 190 11.41 9.38 -12.17
N ARG A 191 11.07 8.61 -13.21
CA ARG A 191 12.03 8.18 -14.22
C ARG A 191 11.98 9.10 -15.45
N GLY A 192 12.54 10.29 -15.29
CA GLY A 192 12.52 11.34 -16.32
C GLY A 192 11.17 12.05 -16.37
N SER A 193 10.56 12.13 -17.56
CA SER A 193 9.21 12.67 -17.77
C SER A 193 8.09 11.68 -17.48
N ASP A 194 8.40 10.38 -17.44
CA ASP A 194 7.42 9.33 -17.17
C ASP A 194 7.27 9.10 -15.67
N VAL A 195 6.02 8.85 -15.26
CA VAL A 195 5.66 8.76 -13.84
C VAL A 195 5.05 7.39 -13.58
N VAL A 196 5.90 6.49 -13.06
CA VAL A 196 5.55 5.08 -12.90
C VAL A 196 4.93 4.84 -11.53
N CYS A 197 3.77 4.21 -11.53
CA CYS A 197 3.03 3.87 -10.33
C CYS A 197 3.43 2.47 -9.88
N VAL A 198 4.45 2.40 -9.02
CA VAL A 198 4.90 1.14 -8.46
C VAL A 198 3.94 0.73 -7.34
N ARG A 199 3.12 -0.29 -7.60
CA ARG A 199 2.58 -1.14 -6.53
C ARG A 199 3.68 -2.11 -6.13
N PHE A 200 3.93 -2.19 -4.83
CA PHE A 200 4.57 -3.35 -4.21
C PHE A 200 3.50 -4.41 -3.92
#